data_AF-A0A7M3MRW6-F1
#
_entry.id   AF-A0A7M3MRW6-F1
#
_cell.length_a   1.000
_cell.length_b   1.000
_cell.length_c   1.000
_cell.angle_alpha   90.00
_cell.angle_beta   90.00
_cell.angle_gamma   90.00
#
_symmetry.space_group_name_H-M   'P 1'
#
loop_
_entity.id
_entity.type
_entity.pdbx_description
1 polymer ?
#
loop_
_entity_poly.entity_id
_entity_poly.type
_entity_poly.pdbx_seq_one_letter_code
_entity_poly.pdbx_strand_id
1 'polypeptide(L)'
;MAMPQQPFDPPHDRLERPRLLRLGAVIALLAVVVGACTEPTPELPETAEPPEASEPEQPPAEQEQDDPPPDAPDAEDEVGRLWEAFHTAWVEQAALDDPDPAAFDGLAADPDATVERLDALRAGGRLVTTDQELWPTFDIDDDRADIVDCAIVSQHPADQPDSVATVTVSWEATATLTGDGWRIETARPGDLFCIAEELNDQLLTAYEAFRTAKNAAWDPPDPDHPDLERTMAGEQLTFIRDLLTEHQRDGIVIRDPAPTDNAVVFDVGIGTATVSDCTEQVDGYGAFDLATGERLNDLIAPVASGRL
;
A
#
# COMPACT_ATOMS: atom_id res chain seq x y z
N MET A 1 28.92 22.33 61.17
CA MET A 1 28.66 23.47 60.27
C MET A 1 27.47 23.11 59.43
N ALA A 2 26.31 23.60 59.85
CA ALA A 2 25.08 23.61 59.08
C ALA A 2 24.98 24.99 58.42
N MET A 3 24.39 25.04 57.23
CA MET A 3 23.39 26.02 56.79
C MET A 3 23.08 25.77 55.30
N PRO A 4 21.87 26.12 54.86
CA PRO A 4 20.96 25.28 54.10
C PRO A 4 20.68 25.92 52.72
N GLN A 5 19.66 25.48 51.99
CA GLN A 5 18.53 26.30 51.52
C GLN A 5 17.60 25.42 50.64
N GLN A 6 16.33 25.37 51.05
CA GLN A 6 15.17 24.89 50.27
C GLN A 6 14.79 25.94 49.19
N PRO A 7 13.58 25.93 48.58
CA PRO A 7 12.66 24.87 48.10
C PRO A 7 12.37 25.07 46.58
N PHE A 8 11.62 24.19 45.91
CA PHE A 8 10.74 24.67 44.83
C PHE A 8 9.55 23.72 44.60
N ASP A 9 8.35 24.29 44.67
CA ASP A 9 7.05 23.71 44.33
C ASP A 9 6.83 23.67 42.79
N PRO A 10 5.98 22.76 42.27
CA PRO A 10 5.54 22.70 40.86
C PRO A 10 4.36 23.70 40.62
N PRO A 11 3.58 23.69 39.52
CA PRO A 11 3.60 22.99 38.22
C PRO A 11 3.50 24.00 37.03
N HIS A 12 3.35 23.55 35.77
CA HIS A 12 2.41 24.10 34.76
C HIS A 12 2.62 23.49 33.37
N ASP A 13 1.49 23.12 32.78
CA ASP A 13 1.23 22.80 31.37
C ASP A 13 2.06 23.59 30.37
N ARG A 14 2.70 22.88 29.44
CA ARG A 14 2.76 23.25 28.02
C ARG A 14 2.82 22.01 27.15
N LEU A 15 1.69 21.70 26.55
CA LEU A 15 1.57 20.97 25.28
C LEU A 15 2.43 21.70 24.23
N GLU A 16 3.65 21.21 24.00
CA GLU A 16 4.40 21.56 22.81
C GLU A 16 3.91 20.66 21.67
N ARG A 17 3.29 21.29 20.66
CA ARG A 17 2.92 20.67 19.38
C ARG A 17 4.15 19.94 18.80
N PRO A 18 4.02 18.70 18.28
CA PRO A 18 5.12 18.10 17.54
C PRO A 18 5.37 18.93 16.28
N ARG A 19 6.62 19.38 16.15
CA ARG A 19 7.14 20.07 14.99
C ARG A 19 7.13 19.10 13.81
N LEU A 20 6.53 19.52 12.70
CA LEU A 20 6.70 18.96 11.36
C LEU A 20 8.18 18.57 11.14
N LEU A 21 8.44 17.28 11.17
CA LEU A 21 9.70 16.69 10.72
C LEU A 21 9.75 16.91 9.21
N ARG A 22 10.69 17.77 8.79
CA ARG A 22 11.12 17.85 7.41
C ARG A 22 11.71 16.49 7.05
N LEU A 23 10.96 15.66 6.32
CA LEU A 23 11.49 14.46 5.67
C LEU A 23 12.63 14.90 4.73
N GLY A 24 13.86 14.65 5.17
CA GLY A 24 15.03 14.72 4.31
C GLY A 24 15.05 13.50 3.39
N ALA A 25 15.35 13.76 2.11
CA ALA A 25 15.58 12.79 1.03
C ALA A 25 15.71 11.33 1.48
N VAL A 26 14.66 10.55 1.23
CA VAL A 26 14.69 9.08 1.27
C VAL A 26 15.46 8.64 0.03
N ILE A 27 16.70 8.17 0.20
CA ILE A 27 17.40 7.42 -0.84
C ILE A 27 16.85 5.99 -0.75
N ALA A 28 15.83 5.70 -1.54
CA ALA A 28 15.27 4.35 -1.65
C ALA A 28 16.26 3.47 -2.42
N LEU A 29 16.69 2.37 -1.81
CA LEU A 29 17.34 1.29 -2.54
C LEU A 29 16.23 0.46 -3.20
N LEU A 30 16.11 0.55 -4.53
CA LEU A 30 15.13 -0.21 -5.30
C LEU A 30 15.68 -1.60 -5.62
N ALA A 31 15.09 -2.63 -5.02
CA ALA A 31 15.26 -4.01 -5.46
C ALA A 31 14.12 -4.32 -6.45
N VAL A 32 14.46 -4.73 -7.67
CA VAL A 32 13.47 -5.09 -8.70
C VAL A 32 13.40 -6.61 -8.82
N VAL A 33 12.23 -7.18 -8.54
CA VAL A 33 11.95 -8.62 -8.73
C VAL A 33 10.90 -8.75 -9.83
N VAL A 34 11.26 -9.39 -10.94
CA VAL A 34 10.34 -9.66 -12.06
C VAL A 34 9.73 -11.05 -11.87
N GLY A 35 8.44 -11.10 -11.52
CA GLY A 35 7.65 -12.33 -11.43
C GLY A 35 6.76 -12.51 -12.67
N ALA A 36 6.51 -13.77 -13.06
CA ALA A 36 5.53 -14.07 -14.10
C ALA A 36 4.11 -14.04 -13.50
N CYS A 37 3.32 -13.02 -13.82
CA CYS A 37 1.92 -12.96 -13.43
C CYS A 37 1.03 -13.68 -14.46
N THR A 38 0.28 -14.67 -14.01
CA THR A 38 -0.87 -15.21 -14.75
C THR A 38 -2.12 -14.49 -14.27
N GLU A 39 -2.71 -13.63 -15.10
CA GLU A 39 -4.02 -13.02 -14.83
C GLU A 39 -5.17 -13.89 -15.37
N PRO A 40 -6.35 -13.88 -14.72
CA PRO A 40 -7.58 -14.47 -15.23
C PRO A 40 -8.29 -13.54 -16.23
N THR A 41 -8.86 -14.14 -17.28
CA THR A 41 -9.59 -13.49 -18.37
C THR A 41 -10.88 -12.81 -17.87
N PRO A 42 -11.15 -11.54 -18.23
CA PRO A 42 -12.44 -10.90 -17.92
C PRO A 42 -13.53 -11.29 -18.94
N GLU A 43 -14.69 -11.69 -18.44
CA GLU A 43 -15.91 -11.89 -19.24
C GLU A 43 -16.61 -10.54 -19.49
N LEU A 44 -17.00 -10.30 -20.76
CA LEU A 44 -17.77 -9.14 -21.21
C LEU A 44 -19.28 -9.32 -20.91
N PRO A 45 -20.01 -8.31 -20.40
CA PRO A 45 -21.47 -8.37 -20.38
C PRO A 45 -22.11 -7.85 -21.69
N GLU A 46 -23.23 -8.50 -22.01
CA GLU A 46 -24.12 -8.34 -23.15
C GLU A 46 -24.86 -6.97 -23.20
N THR A 47 -24.90 -6.43 -24.42
CA THR A 47 -26.02 -5.78 -25.13
C THR A 47 -27.06 -4.96 -24.34
N ALA A 48 -27.01 -3.63 -24.52
CA ALA A 48 -28.04 -2.69 -24.11
C ALA A 48 -29.32 -2.75 -24.99
N GLU A 49 -30.49 -2.70 -24.35
CA GLU A 49 -31.80 -2.52 -24.98
C GLU A 49 -32.12 -1.05 -25.33
N PRO A 50 -33.01 -0.77 -26.31
CA PRO A 50 -33.32 0.58 -26.77
C PRO A 50 -34.40 1.29 -25.92
N PRO A 51 -34.47 2.64 -25.95
CA PRO A 51 -35.34 3.40 -25.07
C PRO A 51 -36.81 3.39 -25.52
N GLU A 52 -37.73 3.20 -24.57
CA GLU A 52 -39.16 3.39 -24.77
C GLU A 52 -39.57 4.87 -24.77
N ALA A 53 -40.61 5.16 -25.55
CA ALA A 53 -41.14 6.48 -25.83
C ALA A 53 -41.93 7.08 -24.66
N SER A 54 -41.75 8.38 -24.44
CA SER A 54 -42.44 9.17 -23.41
C SER A 54 -43.94 9.37 -23.70
N GLU A 55 -44.78 9.17 -22.68
CA GLU A 55 -46.17 9.65 -22.63
C GLU A 55 -46.27 11.00 -21.89
N PRO A 56 -47.30 11.83 -22.16
CA PRO A 56 -47.33 13.24 -21.78
C PRO A 56 -47.81 13.49 -20.34
N GLU A 57 -47.15 14.46 -19.70
CA GLU A 57 -47.40 15.00 -18.36
C GLU A 57 -48.85 15.50 -18.16
N GLN A 58 -49.47 15.06 -17.05
CA GLN A 58 -50.60 15.75 -16.43
C GLN A 58 -50.09 16.78 -15.41
N PRO A 59 -50.79 17.92 -15.24
CA PRO A 59 -50.35 18.97 -14.32
C PRO A 59 -50.50 18.51 -12.86
N PRO A 60 -49.55 18.86 -11.97
CA PRO A 60 -49.55 18.37 -10.60
C PRO A 60 -50.67 19.00 -9.77
N ALA A 61 -51.37 18.16 -9.01
CA ALA A 61 -52.21 18.59 -7.91
C ALA A 61 -51.34 19.13 -6.77
N GLU A 62 -51.75 20.23 -6.14
CA GLU A 62 -51.16 20.75 -4.91
C GLU A 62 -51.14 19.65 -3.85
N GLN A 63 -49.95 19.13 -3.55
CA GLN A 63 -49.70 18.28 -2.39
C GLN A 63 -49.37 19.18 -1.20
N GLU A 64 -50.10 18.98 -0.10
CA GLU A 64 -49.74 19.52 1.21
C GLU A 64 -48.29 19.11 1.52
N GLN A 65 -47.43 20.10 1.79
CA GLN A 65 -46.07 19.89 2.26
C GLN A 65 -46.14 19.33 3.69
N ASP A 66 -46.10 18.02 3.81
CA ASP A 66 -45.56 17.38 5.01
C ASP A 66 -44.04 17.64 5.01
N ASP A 67 -43.53 18.24 6.08
CA ASP A 67 -42.09 18.36 6.29
C ASP A 67 -41.46 16.97 6.19
N PRO A 68 -40.37 16.77 5.43
CA PRO A 68 -39.71 15.48 5.34
C PRO A 68 -39.29 15.02 6.75
N PRO A 69 -39.46 13.73 7.09
CA PRO A 69 -38.93 13.20 8.34
C PRO A 69 -37.42 13.49 8.42
N PRO A 70 -36.87 13.66 9.62
CA PRO A 70 -35.42 13.86 9.77
C PRO A 70 -34.69 12.75 9.03
N ASP A 71 -33.73 13.13 8.19
CA ASP A 71 -32.93 12.19 7.40
C ASP A 71 -32.35 11.15 8.35
N ALA A 72 -32.64 9.87 8.07
CA ALA A 72 -31.98 8.78 8.77
C ALA A 72 -30.46 8.96 8.61
N PRO A 73 -29.65 8.60 9.62
CA PRO A 73 -28.20 8.68 9.48
C PRO A 73 -27.75 7.94 8.22
N ASP A 74 -26.79 8.51 7.49
CA ASP A 74 -26.18 7.84 6.35
C ASP A 74 -25.55 6.53 6.84
N ALA A 75 -25.83 5.42 6.17
CA ALA A 75 -25.28 4.12 6.51
C ALA A 75 -23.74 4.15 6.46
N GLU A 76 -23.17 4.94 5.55
CA GLU A 76 -21.72 5.16 5.46
C GLU A 76 -21.16 5.82 6.72
N ASP A 77 -21.83 6.87 7.23
CA ASP A 77 -21.44 7.56 8.47
C ASP A 77 -21.59 6.67 9.73
N GLU A 78 -22.56 5.75 9.73
CA GLU A 78 -22.73 4.77 10.82
C GLU A 78 -21.65 3.70 10.80
N VAL A 79 -21.40 3.09 9.63
CA VAL A 79 -20.36 2.07 9.45
C VAL A 79 -18.97 2.66 9.68
N GLY A 80 -18.72 3.89 9.22
CA GLY A 80 -17.45 4.57 9.45
C GLY A 80 -17.14 4.81 10.93
N ARG A 81 -18.13 5.27 11.71
CA ARG A 81 -17.97 5.43 13.18
C ARG A 81 -17.82 4.09 13.90
N LEU A 82 -18.53 3.05 13.45
CA LEU A 82 -18.36 1.70 13.97
C LEU A 82 -16.93 1.21 13.73
N TRP A 83 -16.42 1.39 12.51
CA TRP A 83 -15.08 0.94 12.13
C TRP A 83 -13.99 1.66 12.93
N GLU A 84 -14.08 2.99 13.06
CA GLU A 84 -13.15 3.78 13.87
C GLU A 84 -13.13 3.30 15.33
N ALA A 85 -14.31 3.07 15.92
CA ALA A 85 -14.42 2.57 17.29
C ALA A 85 -13.87 1.15 17.44
N PHE A 86 -14.19 0.26 16.50
CA PHE A 86 -13.67 -1.11 16.46
C PHE A 86 -12.14 -1.12 16.35
N HIS A 87 -11.59 -0.36 15.41
CA HIS A 87 -10.14 -0.29 15.20
C HIS A 87 -9.43 0.31 16.42
N THR A 88 -10.03 1.31 17.07
CA THR A 88 -9.51 1.87 18.33
C THR A 88 -9.43 0.81 19.43
N ALA A 89 -10.54 0.09 19.67
CA ALA A 89 -10.57 -1.01 20.64
C ALA A 89 -9.55 -2.09 20.29
N TRP A 90 -9.45 -2.45 19.00
CA TRP A 90 -8.47 -3.42 18.51
C TRP A 90 -7.04 -3.03 18.84
N VAL A 91 -6.63 -1.79 18.54
CA VAL A 91 -5.30 -1.26 18.84
C VAL A 91 -5.01 -1.29 20.34
N GLU A 92 -5.96 -0.85 21.16
CA GLU A 92 -5.80 -0.83 22.62
C GLU A 92 -5.64 -2.25 23.18
N GLN A 93 -6.49 -3.19 22.76
CA GLN A 93 -6.43 -4.58 23.22
C GLN A 93 -5.19 -5.31 22.71
N ALA A 94 -4.71 -5.00 21.50
CA ALA A 94 -3.48 -5.58 20.94
C ALA A 94 -2.23 -5.31 21.79
N ALA A 95 -2.23 -4.20 22.53
CA ALA A 95 -1.12 -3.80 23.39
C ALA A 95 -1.12 -4.49 24.76
N LEU A 96 -2.19 -5.19 25.15
CA LEU A 96 -2.33 -5.82 26.47
C LEU A 96 -1.88 -7.28 26.45
N ASP A 97 -1.30 -7.80 27.52
CA ASP A 97 -0.93 -9.22 27.61
C ASP A 97 -2.15 -10.16 27.66
N ASP A 98 -3.29 -9.65 28.10
CA ASP A 98 -4.55 -10.37 28.28
C ASP A 98 -5.70 -9.47 27.77
N PRO A 99 -6.02 -9.51 26.46
CA PRO A 99 -7.09 -8.71 25.88
C PRO A 99 -8.47 -9.10 26.43
N ASP A 100 -9.31 -8.10 26.72
CA ASP A 100 -10.65 -8.27 27.28
C ASP A 100 -11.72 -8.27 26.17
N PRO A 101 -12.49 -9.36 25.99
CA PRO A 101 -13.60 -9.40 25.05
C PRO A 101 -14.60 -8.26 25.24
N ALA A 102 -14.84 -7.81 26.48
CA ALA A 102 -15.81 -6.74 26.74
C ALA A 102 -15.46 -5.40 26.07
N ALA A 103 -14.21 -5.20 25.65
CA ALA A 103 -13.81 -4.02 24.87
C ALA A 103 -14.46 -3.96 23.49
N PHE A 104 -14.96 -5.09 22.97
CA PHE A 104 -15.65 -5.18 21.68
C PHE A 104 -17.18 -5.27 21.82
N ASP A 105 -17.72 -5.15 23.03
CA ASP A 105 -19.17 -5.16 23.26
C ASP A 105 -19.86 -4.03 22.49
N GLY A 106 -20.82 -4.40 21.65
CA GLY A 106 -21.53 -3.45 20.78
C GLY A 106 -20.74 -3.01 19.54
N LEU A 107 -19.50 -3.47 19.37
CA LEU A 107 -18.67 -3.22 18.19
C LEU A 107 -18.61 -4.48 17.31
N ALA A 108 -18.35 -5.64 17.92
CA ALA A 108 -18.27 -6.92 17.23
C ALA A 108 -19.57 -7.74 17.40
N ALA A 109 -19.85 -8.60 16.42
CA ALA A 109 -20.90 -9.60 16.52
C ALA A 109 -20.52 -10.73 17.50
N ASP A 110 -19.23 -11.04 17.60
CA ASP A 110 -18.66 -12.02 18.52
C ASP A 110 -17.37 -11.45 19.15
N PRO A 111 -17.47 -10.84 20.35
CA PRO A 111 -16.32 -10.27 21.06
C PRO A 111 -15.25 -11.30 21.44
N ASP A 112 -15.65 -12.51 21.86
CA ASP A 112 -14.73 -13.59 22.25
C ASP A 112 -13.92 -14.07 21.04
N ALA A 113 -14.57 -14.30 19.89
CA ALA A 113 -13.89 -14.69 18.65
C ALA A 113 -12.96 -13.58 18.11
N THR A 114 -13.31 -12.31 18.36
CA THR A 114 -12.46 -11.16 18.01
C THR A 114 -11.14 -11.20 18.78
N VAL A 115 -11.21 -11.46 20.09
CA VAL A 115 -10.02 -11.64 20.94
C VAL A 115 -9.20 -12.87 20.53
N GLU A 116 -9.83 -14.01 20.25
CA GLU A 116 -9.11 -15.21 19.77
C GLU A 116 -8.31 -14.92 18.50
N ARG A 117 -8.87 -14.13 17.57
CA ARG A 117 -8.18 -13.73 16.33
C ARG A 117 -7.02 -12.77 16.60
N LEU A 118 -7.19 -11.83 17.52
CA LEU A 118 -6.12 -10.93 17.96
C LEU A 118 -4.94 -11.74 18.53
N ASP A 119 -5.21 -12.70 19.42
CA ASP A 119 -4.18 -13.56 19.99
C ASP A 119 -3.48 -14.43 18.95
N ALA A 120 -4.23 -14.96 17.97
CA ALA A 120 -3.66 -15.72 16.87
C ALA A 120 -2.67 -14.88 16.03
N LEU A 121 -2.98 -13.59 15.81
CA LEU A 121 -2.09 -12.66 15.10
C LEU A 121 -0.82 -12.35 15.91
N ARG A 122 -0.96 -12.15 17.22
CA ARG A 122 0.19 -11.93 18.12
C ARG A 122 1.10 -13.14 18.23
N ALA A 123 0.55 -14.35 18.28
CA ALA A 123 1.32 -15.59 18.23
C ALA A 123 2.13 -15.74 16.93
N GLY A 124 1.69 -15.12 15.85
CA GLY A 124 2.40 -15.03 14.57
C GLY A 124 3.47 -13.92 14.50
N GLY A 125 3.65 -13.12 15.55
CA GLY A 125 4.63 -12.03 15.62
C GLY A 125 4.27 -10.81 14.77
N ARG A 126 3.03 -10.71 14.29
CA ARG A 126 2.58 -9.63 13.42
C ARG A 126 1.66 -8.70 14.21
N LEU A 127 2.06 -7.43 14.28
CA LEU A 127 1.30 -6.22 14.66
C LEU A 127 1.43 -5.69 16.10
N VAL A 128 1.93 -4.46 16.19
CA VAL A 128 1.66 -3.47 17.26
C VAL A 128 1.39 -2.13 16.59
N THR A 129 0.13 -1.79 16.37
CA THR A 129 -0.28 -0.48 15.83
C THR A 129 0.11 0.64 16.80
N THR A 130 0.81 1.70 16.36
CA THR A 130 1.23 2.78 17.28
C THR A 130 0.72 4.16 16.94
N ASP A 131 0.32 4.45 15.70
CA ASP A 131 -0.28 5.74 15.33
C ASP A 131 -1.29 5.53 14.19
N GLN A 132 -2.49 6.10 14.34
CA GLN A 132 -3.63 5.82 13.47
C GLN A 132 -3.84 6.94 12.44
N GLU A 133 -3.77 6.56 11.18
CA GLU A 133 -4.50 7.23 10.11
C GLU A 133 -5.25 6.12 9.38
N LEU A 134 -6.59 6.22 9.36
CA LEU A 134 -7.49 5.27 8.71
C LEU A 134 -7.94 5.89 7.40
N TRP A 135 -8.01 5.08 6.35
CA TRP A 135 -8.54 5.47 5.04
C TRP A 135 -9.53 4.40 4.57
N PRO A 136 -10.64 4.19 5.28
CA PRO A 136 -11.56 3.12 4.96
C PRO A 136 -12.35 3.46 3.69
N THR A 137 -12.63 2.41 2.93
CA THR A 137 -13.59 2.41 1.83
C THR A 137 -14.70 1.42 2.18
N PHE A 138 -15.93 1.78 1.83
CA PHE A 138 -17.12 1.02 2.19
C PHE A 138 -17.88 0.63 0.93
N ASP A 139 -18.26 -0.65 0.85
CA ASP A 139 -19.28 -1.13 -0.08
C ASP A 139 -20.48 -1.59 0.76
N ILE A 140 -21.60 -0.86 0.69
CA ILE A 140 -22.72 -1.00 1.61
C ILE A 140 -23.97 -1.44 0.85
N ASP A 141 -24.49 -2.59 1.25
CA ASP A 141 -25.79 -3.14 0.90
C ASP A 141 -26.79 -2.99 2.07
N ASP A 142 -28.05 -3.39 1.86
CA ASP A 142 -29.16 -3.21 2.80
C ASP A 142 -28.84 -3.64 4.26
N ASP A 143 -28.15 -4.76 4.46
CA ASP A 143 -27.83 -5.32 5.78
C ASP A 143 -26.36 -5.75 5.95
N ARG A 144 -25.50 -5.41 4.98
CA ARG A 144 -24.10 -5.82 4.93
C ARG A 144 -23.22 -4.67 4.45
N ALA A 145 -22.05 -4.51 5.06
CA ALA A 145 -21.03 -3.60 4.58
C ALA A 145 -19.69 -4.32 4.52
N ASP A 146 -19.04 -4.30 3.36
CA ASP A 146 -17.66 -4.73 3.22
C ASP A 146 -16.76 -3.49 3.38
N ILE A 147 -15.73 -3.62 4.22
CA ILE A 147 -14.82 -2.55 4.64
C ILE A 147 -13.42 -2.93 4.20
N VAL A 148 -12.79 -2.06 3.41
CA VAL A 148 -11.36 -2.15 3.10
C VAL A 148 -10.68 -0.91 3.64
N ASP A 149 -9.72 -1.10 4.54
CA ASP A 149 -8.97 -0.01 5.15
C ASP A 149 -7.47 -0.21 5.00
N CYS A 150 -6.75 0.90 5.02
CA CYS A 150 -5.32 0.95 5.05
C CYS A 150 -4.87 1.46 6.42
N ALA A 151 -4.12 0.66 7.15
CA ALA A 151 -3.59 1.07 8.45
C ALA A 151 -2.06 1.11 8.38
N ILE A 152 -1.46 2.22 8.83
CA ILE A 152 -0.03 2.25 9.14
C ILE A 152 0.16 1.54 10.48
N VAL A 153 0.95 0.48 10.47
CA VAL A 153 1.21 -0.32 11.66
C VAL A 153 2.70 -0.37 11.94
N SER A 154 3.06 -0.25 13.21
CA SER A 154 4.41 -0.56 13.65
C SER A 154 4.50 -2.08 13.87
N GLN A 155 5.60 -2.67 13.45
CA GLN A 155 5.88 -4.08 13.68
C GLN A 155 7.23 -4.21 14.36
N HIS A 156 7.26 -5.03 15.39
CA HIS A 156 8.49 -5.54 15.98
C HIS A 156 8.73 -6.92 15.37
N PRO A 157 9.76 -7.12 14.53
CA PRO A 157 10.11 -8.44 14.05
C PRO A 157 10.31 -9.39 15.24
N ALA A 158 9.87 -10.65 15.10
CA ALA A 158 9.89 -11.63 16.20
C ALA A 158 11.29 -11.86 16.79
N ASP A 159 12.34 -11.60 16.02
CA ASP A 159 13.75 -11.68 16.38
C ASP A 159 14.39 -10.33 16.77
N GLN A 160 13.65 -9.21 16.63
CA GLN A 160 14.14 -7.85 16.87
C GLN A 160 13.09 -7.00 17.62
N PRO A 161 12.78 -7.33 18.88
CA PRO A 161 11.73 -6.65 19.66
C PRO A 161 12.02 -5.16 19.93
N ASP A 162 13.27 -4.72 19.78
CA ASP A 162 13.69 -3.33 19.96
C ASP A 162 13.67 -2.52 18.66
N SER A 163 13.40 -3.15 17.49
CA SER A 163 13.27 -2.44 16.22
C SER A 163 11.80 -2.22 15.88
N VAL A 164 11.49 -1.04 15.34
CA VAL A 164 10.16 -0.71 14.82
C VAL A 164 10.26 -0.64 13.30
N ALA A 165 9.58 -1.54 12.61
CA ALA A 165 9.30 -1.42 11.20
C ALA A 165 7.89 -0.85 11.02
N THR A 166 7.80 0.37 10.52
CA THR A 166 6.52 0.90 10.06
C THR A 166 6.20 0.25 8.71
N VAL A 167 5.10 -0.49 8.66
CA VAL A 167 4.58 -1.11 7.45
C VAL A 167 3.12 -0.71 7.29
N THR A 168 2.65 -0.59 6.06
CA THR A 168 1.24 -0.37 5.83
C THR A 168 0.57 -1.72 5.59
N VAL A 169 -0.50 -1.99 6.32
CA VAL A 169 -1.26 -3.23 6.22
C VAL A 169 -2.66 -2.88 5.72
N SER A 170 -3.14 -3.62 4.72
CA SER A 170 -4.56 -3.57 4.39
C SER A 170 -5.36 -4.35 5.43
N TRP A 171 -6.57 -3.89 5.71
CA TRP A 171 -7.55 -4.57 6.53
C TRP A 171 -8.77 -4.85 5.68
N GLU A 172 -9.27 -6.08 5.79
CA GLU A 172 -10.55 -6.50 5.24
C GLU A 172 -11.47 -6.81 6.42
N ALA A 173 -12.63 -6.16 6.44
CA ALA A 173 -13.64 -6.39 7.45
C ALA A 173 -15.04 -6.45 6.84
N THR A 174 -15.95 -7.12 7.54
CA THR A 174 -17.35 -7.20 7.17
C THR A 174 -18.18 -6.76 8.37
N ALA A 175 -19.14 -5.87 8.14
CA ALA A 175 -20.14 -5.48 9.10
C ALA A 175 -21.53 -5.97 8.66
N THR A 176 -22.38 -6.29 9.63
CA THR A 176 -23.77 -6.68 9.40
C THR A 176 -24.71 -5.83 10.23
N LEU A 177 -25.83 -5.42 9.66
CA LEU A 177 -26.86 -4.66 10.37
C LEU A 177 -27.68 -5.61 11.26
N THR A 178 -27.66 -5.37 12.57
CA THR A 178 -28.45 -6.12 13.55
C THR A 178 -29.60 -5.28 14.09
N GLY A 179 -30.48 -5.88 14.90
CA GLY A 179 -31.54 -5.14 15.60
C GLY A 179 -31.03 -4.04 16.53
N ASP A 180 -29.75 -4.11 16.94
CA ASP A 180 -29.07 -3.15 17.81
C ASP A 180 -28.07 -2.26 17.05
N GLY A 181 -28.14 -2.24 15.71
CA GLY A 181 -27.26 -1.49 14.81
C GLY A 181 -26.18 -2.35 14.13
N TRP A 182 -25.29 -1.69 13.38
CA TRP A 182 -24.17 -2.35 12.70
C TRP A 182 -23.20 -3.01 13.70
N ARG A 183 -22.67 -4.18 13.32
CA ARG A 183 -21.65 -4.93 14.09
C ARG A 183 -20.60 -5.51 13.15
N ILE A 184 -19.33 -5.44 13.54
CA ILE A 184 -18.23 -6.09 12.83
C ILE A 184 -18.34 -7.60 13.03
N GLU A 185 -18.57 -8.34 11.95
CA GLU A 185 -18.63 -9.80 11.93
C GLU A 185 -17.24 -10.40 11.77
N THR A 186 -16.45 -9.84 10.84
CA THR A 186 -15.07 -10.25 10.62
C THR A 186 -14.17 -9.04 10.45
N ALA A 187 -12.93 -9.13 10.94
CA ALA A 187 -11.85 -8.20 10.65
C ALA A 187 -10.55 -8.99 10.62
N ARG A 188 -9.73 -8.76 9.60
CA ARG A 188 -8.43 -9.42 9.42
C ARG A 188 -7.49 -8.54 8.59
N PRO A 189 -6.17 -8.73 8.73
CA PRO A 189 -5.23 -8.24 7.72
C PRO A 189 -5.60 -8.81 6.35
N GLY A 190 -5.69 -7.93 5.36
CA GLY A 190 -5.89 -8.29 3.95
C GLY A 190 -4.61 -8.82 3.32
N ASP A 191 -4.76 -9.37 2.12
CA ASP A 191 -3.63 -9.94 1.37
C ASP A 191 -2.84 -8.88 0.58
N LEU A 192 -3.35 -7.65 0.53
CA LEU A 192 -2.74 -6.50 -0.16
C LEU A 192 -1.92 -5.63 0.82
N PHE A 193 -0.95 -4.89 0.31
CA PHE A 193 -0.33 -3.80 1.06
C PHE A 193 -0.93 -2.48 0.60
N CYS A 194 -1.04 -1.53 1.52
CA CYS A 194 -1.48 -0.19 1.19
C CYS A 194 -0.28 0.75 1.04
N ILE A 195 -0.42 1.81 0.25
CA ILE A 195 0.62 2.82 0.14
C ILE A 195 -0.04 4.17 -0.06
N ALA A 196 0.47 5.19 0.65
CA ALA A 196 0.00 6.55 0.44
C ALA A 196 0.24 6.94 -1.03
N GLU A 197 -0.78 7.52 -1.67
CA GLU A 197 -0.75 7.90 -3.10
C GLU A 197 0.52 8.71 -3.44
N GLU A 198 0.86 9.70 -2.60
CA GLU A 198 2.06 10.51 -2.80
C GLU A 198 3.36 9.68 -2.78
N LEU A 199 3.47 8.68 -1.89
CA LEU A 199 4.63 7.81 -1.84
C LEU A 199 4.66 6.84 -3.04
N ASN A 200 3.50 6.31 -3.43
CA ASN A 200 3.37 5.50 -4.63
C ASN A 200 3.84 6.25 -5.87
N ASP A 201 3.36 7.49 -6.06
CA ASP A 201 3.75 8.34 -7.18
C ASP A 201 5.25 8.66 -7.18
N GLN A 202 5.82 8.94 -6.00
CA GLN A 202 7.25 9.16 -5.85
C GLN A 202 8.07 7.92 -6.24
N LEU A 203 7.64 6.73 -5.79
CA LEU A 203 8.33 5.47 -6.11
C LEU A 203 8.21 5.10 -7.59
N LEU A 204 7.03 5.26 -8.19
CA LEU A 204 6.83 5.01 -9.62
C LEU A 204 7.62 6.02 -10.48
N THR A 205 7.66 7.29 -10.09
CA THR A 205 8.51 8.30 -10.75
C THR A 205 10.00 7.94 -10.65
N ALA A 206 10.46 7.48 -9.48
CA ALA A 206 11.84 7.04 -9.30
C ALA A 206 12.16 5.80 -10.14
N TYR A 207 11.22 4.86 -10.23
CA TYR A 207 11.33 3.68 -11.08
C TYR A 207 11.40 4.03 -12.57
N GLU A 208 10.56 4.95 -13.05
CA GLU A 208 10.60 5.44 -14.43
C GLU A 208 11.93 6.14 -14.75
N ALA A 209 12.45 6.95 -13.82
CA ALA A 209 13.76 7.58 -13.94
C ALA A 209 14.89 6.54 -14.04
N PHE A 210 14.81 5.47 -13.24
CA PHE A 210 15.72 4.32 -13.33
C PHE A 210 15.60 3.62 -14.69
N ARG A 211 14.41 3.30 -15.19
CA ARG A 211 14.24 2.66 -16.51
C ARG A 211 14.75 3.54 -17.64
N THR A 212 14.53 4.84 -17.56
CA THR A 212 15.06 5.82 -18.53
C THR A 212 16.58 5.83 -18.51
N ALA A 213 17.19 5.93 -17.33
CA ALA A 213 18.64 5.90 -17.15
C ALA A 213 19.26 4.59 -17.66
N LYS A 214 18.64 3.45 -17.33
CA LYS A 214 18.99 2.13 -17.85
C LYS A 214 18.92 2.15 -19.38
N ASN A 215 17.79 2.48 -19.98
CA ASN A 215 17.66 2.42 -21.44
C ASN A 215 18.68 3.33 -22.16
N ALA A 216 18.98 4.52 -21.63
CA ALA A 216 19.99 5.42 -22.17
C ALA A 216 21.42 4.86 -22.08
N ALA A 217 21.76 4.14 -21.00
CA ALA A 217 23.08 3.58 -20.78
C ALA A 217 23.32 2.26 -21.54
N TRP A 218 22.29 1.62 -22.09
CA TRP A 218 22.37 0.29 -22.71
C TRP A 218 22.31 0.30 -24.26
N ASP A 219 21.93 1.42 -24.89
CA ASP A 219 21.91 1.59 -26.35
C ASP A 219 22.38 3.01 -26.76
N PRO A 220 23.69 3.22 -27.06
CA PRO A 220 24.77 2.23 -26.97
C PRO A 220 25.20 1.98 -25.52
N PRO A 221 25.81 0.81 -25.22
CA PRO A 221 26.34 0.52 -23.90
C PRO A 221 27.41 1.54 -23.48
N ASP A 222 27.16 2.21 -22.35
CA ASP A 222 28.04 3.21 -21.75
C ASP A 222 28.15 2.99 -20.22
N PRO A 223 29.22 2.34 -19.74
CA PRO A 223 29.41 2.09 -18.30
C PRO A 223 29.67 3.37 -17.49
N ASP A 224 30.05 4.47 -18.14
CA ASP A 224 30.34 5.75 -17.51
C ASP A 224 29.15 6.72 -17.63
N HIS A 225 27.98 6.25 -18.09
CA HIS A 225 26.80 7.09 -18.24
C HIS A 225 26.40 7.72 -16.90
N PRO A 226 26.28 9.07 -16.81
CA PRO A 226 26.10 9.78 -15.53
C PRO A 226 24.83 9.39 -14.79
N ASP A 227 23.84 8.85 -15.50
CA ASP A 227 22.55 8.49 -14.93
C ASP A 227 22.58 7.18 -14.15
N LEU A 228 23.61 6.34 -14.35
CA LEU A 228 23.79 5.10 -13.59
C LEU A 228 24.01 5.41 -12.11
N GLU A 229 24.94 6.33 -11.78
CA GLU A 229 25.20 6.72 -10.39
C GLU A 229 24.04 7.49 -9.74
N ARG A 230 23.18 8.09 -10.57
CA ARG A 230 22.00 8.83 -10.11
C ARG A 230 20.84 7.91 -9.72
N THR A 231 20.78 6.70 -10.29
CA THR A 231 19.63 5.79 -10.16
C THR A 231 19.99 4.43 -9.56
N MET A 232 21.27 4.12 -9.42
CA MET A 232 21.78 2.86 -8.88
C MET A 232 22.91 3.14 -7.90
N ALA A 233 23.13 2.23 -6.95
CA ALA A 233 24.20 2.33 -5.95
C ALA A 233 24.75 0.95 -5.57
N GLY A 234 25.85 0.95 -4.82
CA GLY A 234 26.41 -0.27 -4.22
C GLY A 234 26.83 -1.33 -5.24
N GLU A 235 26.66 -2.60 -4.86
CA GLU A 235 27.06 -3.76 -5.69
C GLU A 235 26.30 -3.83 -7.01
N GLN A 236 25.04 -3.39 -7.04
CA GLN A 236 24.24 -3.36 -8.27
C GLN A 236 24.86 -2.40 -9.30
N LEU A 237 25.27 -1.20 -8.88
CA LEU A 237 25.95 -0.26 -9.77
C LEU A 237 27.25 -0.84 -10.33
N THR A 238 28.06 -1.50 -9.48
CA THR A 238 29.29 -2.17 -9.93
C THR A 238 28.99 -3.26 -10.95
N PHE A 239 28.02 -4.15 -10.67
CA PHE A 239 27.62 -5.21 -11.58
C PHE A 239 27.15 -4.67 -12.94
N ILE A 240 26.28 -3.65 -12.94
CA ILE A 240 25.77 -3.05 -14.19
C ILE A 240 26.89 -2.40 -14.99
N ARG A 241 27.85 -1.74 -14.35
CA ARG A 241 29.02 -1.16 -15.04
C ARG A 241 29.91 -2.22 -15.68
N ASP A 242 30.18 -3.30 -14.97
CA ASP A 242 30.97 -4.42 -15.50
C ASP A 242 30.26 -5.04 -16.72
N LEU A 243 28.94 -5.24 -16.62
CA LEU A 243 28.14 -5.81 -17.72
C LEU A 243 28.07 -4.87 -18.94
N LEU A 244 27.91 -3.56 -18.74
CA LEU A 244 27.97 -2.57 -19.81
C LEU A 244 29.34 -2.49 -20.46
N THR A 245 30.42 -2.65 -19.69
CA THR A 245 31.79 -2.72 -20.22
C THR A 245 31.97 -3.92 -21.14
N GLU A 246 31.45 -5.09 -20.75
CA GLU A 246 31.46 -6.29 -21.59
C GLU A 246 30.64 -6.10 -22.87
N HIS A 247 29.43 -5.57 -22.75
CA HIS A 247 28.55 -5.31 -23.89
C HIS A 247 29.15 -4.28 -24.86
N GLN A 248 29.80 -3.24 -24.34
CA GLN A 248 30.50 -2.24 -25.14
C GLN A 248 31.67 -2.86 -25.91
N ARG A 249 32.45 -3.74 -25.27
CA ARG A 249 33.54 -4.49 -25.92
C ARG A 249 33.01 -5.40 -27.02
N ASP A 250 31.89 -6.07 -26.76
CA ASP A 250 31.34 -7.12 -27.63
C ASP A 250 30.39 -6.56 -28.69
N GLY A 251 30.10 -5.26 -28.66
CA GLY A 251 29.20 -4.61 -29.60
C GLY A 251 27.75 -5.06 -29.43
N ILE A 252 27.30 -5.27 -28.19
CA ILE A 252 25.95 -5.73 -27.86
C ILE A 252 25.16 -4.56 -27.27
N VAL A 253 23.94 -4.32 -27.77
CA VAL A 253 22.98 -3.39 -27.16
C VAL A 253 21.79 -4.16 -26.61
N ILE A 254 21.24 -3.69 -25.49
CA ILE A 254 19.97 -4.19 -24.96
C ILE A 254 18.91 -3.12 -25.18
N ARG A 255 17.82 -3.49 -25.86
CA ARG A 255 16.68 -2.61 -26.07
C ARG A 255 15.50 -3.09 -25.26
N ASP A 256 14.84 -2.15 -24.62
CA ASP A 256 13.66 -2.37 -23.80
C ASP A 256 12.63 -1.27 -24.10
N PRO A 257 11.87 -1.40 -25.21
CA PRO A 257 10.90 -0.40 -25.64
C PRO A 257 9.56 -0.53 -24.89
N ALA A 258 9.49 -1.43 -23.92
CA ALA A 258 8.27 -1.73 -23.20
C ALA A 258 7.84 -0.50 -22.37
N PRO A 259 6.56 -0.09 -22.40
CA PRO A 259 6.08 1.01 -21.57
C PRO A 259 6.24 0.68 -20.07
N THR A 260 6.20 1.69 -19.21
CA THR A 260 6.29 1.52 -17.74
C THR A 260 4.93 1.47 -17.06
N ASP A 261 3.86 1.52 -17.86
CA ASP A 261 2.48 1.70 -17.43
C ASP A 261 1.96 0.55 -16.53
N ASN A 262 2.67 -0.59 -16.54
CA ASN A 262 2.36 -1.77 -15.72
C ASN A 262 3.23 -1.88 -14.46
N ALA A 263 3.99 -0.84 -14.13
CA ALA A 263 4.78 -0.80 -12.92
C ALA A 263 3.87 -0.55 -11.71
N VAL A 264 3.95 -1.43 -10.73
CA VAL A 264 3.23 -1.33 -9.46
C VAL A 264 4.23 -1.49 -8.32
N VAL A 265 4.09 -0.67 -7.27
CA VAL A 265 4.76 -0.99 -6.01
C VAL A 265 4.19 -2.33 -5.54
N PHE A 266 5.03 -3.23 -5.03
CA PHE A 266 4.62 -4.55 -4.56
C PHE A 266 4.97 -4.79 -3.09
N ASP A 267 5.97 -4.07 -2.57
CA ASP A 267 6.39 -4.18 -1.17
C ASP A 267 7.09 -2.89 -0.71
N VAL A 268 6.94 -2.53 0.56
CA VAL A 268 7.58 -1.36 1.18
C VAL A 268 8.12 -1.75 2.55
N GLY A 269 9.43 -1.58 2.73
CA GLY A 269 10.12 -1.77 4.00
C GLY A 269 10.80 -0.47 4.48
N ILE A 270 11.49 -0.54 5.62
CA ILE A 270 12.26 0.61 6.12
C ILE A 270 13.38 0.93 5.11
N GLY A 271 13.26 2.09 4.45
CA GLY A 271 14.26 2.59 3.50
C GLY A 271 14.38 1.79 2.19
N THR A 272 13.47 0.85 1.95
CA THR A 272 13.46 0.01 0.74
C THR A 272 12.04 -0.10 0.20
N ALA A 273 11.92 -0.19 -1.12
CA ALA A 273 10.66 -0.49 -1.78
C ALA A 273 10.93 -1.40 -2.98
N THR A 274 10.01 -2.31 -3.23
CA THR A 274 10.03 -3.21 -4.38
C THR A 274 8.97 -2.76 -5.36
N VAL A 275 9.38 -2.52 -6.60
CA VAL A 275 8.48 -2.24 -7.72
C VAL A 275 8.47 -3.46 -8.63
N SER A 276 7.29 -4.01 -8.87
CA SER A 276 7.05 -5.04 -9.86
C SER A 276 6.67 -4.38 -11.17
N ASP A 277 7.32 -4.78 -12.25
CA ASP A 277 7.03 -4.31 -13.60
C ASP A 277 6.76 -5.52 -14.47
N CYS A 278 5.47 -5.84 -14.61
CA CYS A 278 5.00 -7.02 -15.32
C CYS A 278 4.81 -6.72 -16.82
N THR A 279 5.76 -6.03 -17.45
CA THR A 279 5.60 -5.73 -18.87
C THR A 279 5.81 -6.98 -19.73
N GLU A 280 4.79 -7.32 -20.54
CA GLU A 280 4.92 -8.35 -21.58
C GLU A 280 6.08 -8.01 -22.51
N GLN A 281 6.83 -9.02 -22.95
CA GLN A 281 7.90 -8.81 -23.94
C GLN A 281 7.30 -8.27 -25.24
N VAL A 282 7.45 -6.97 -25.46
CA VAL A 282 7.03 -6.31 -26.69
C VAL A 282 8.01 -6.56 -27.82
N ASP A 283 7.52 -6.44 -29.06
CA ASP A 283 8.38 -6.47 -30.25
C ASP A 283 9.51 -5.44 -30.12
N GLY A 284 10.75 -5.89 -30.34
CA GLY A 284 11.94 -5.06 -30.19
C GLY A 284 12.64 -5.15 -28.83
N TYR A 285 12.07 -5.85 -27.85
CA TYR A 285 12.80 -6.20 -26.63
C TYR A 285 13.88 -7.25 -26.90
N GLY A 286 15.10 -7.01 -26.42
CA GLY A 286 16.16 -8.02 -26.36
C GLY A 286 17.56 -7.50 -26.66
N ALA A 287 18.47 -8.45 -26.89
CA ALA A 287 19.85 -8.20 -27.24
C ALA A 287 20.04 -8.10 -28.76
N PHE A 288 20.82 -7.13 -29.22
CA PHE A 288 21.11 -6.88 -30.63
C PHE A 288 22.60 -6.63 -30.85
N ASP A 289 23.10 -7.06 -31.99
CA ASP A 289 24.42 -6.64 -32.47
C ASP A 289 24.37 -5.17 -32.89
N LEU A 290 25.24 -4.35 -32.30
CA LEU A 290 25.28 -2.91 -32.49
C LEU A 290 25.61 -2.52 -33.94
N ALA A 291 26.46 -3.30 -34.61
CA ALA A 291 26.96 -2.96 -35.94
C ALA A 291 25.93 -3.26 -37.04
N THR A 292 25.21 -4.38 -36.91
CA THR A 292 24.29 -4.91 -37.92
C THR A 292 22.82 -4.66 -37.57
N GLY A 293 22.51 -4.45 -36.30
CA GLY A 293 21.14 -4.38 -35.78
C GLY A 293 20.43 -5.73 -35.72
N GLU A 294 21.12 -6.84 -36.00
CA GLU A 294 20.53 -8.17 -35.94
C GLU A 294 20.29 -8.60 -34.49
N ARG A 295 19.14 -9.25 -34.24
CA ARG A 295 18.78 -9.77 -32.91
C ARG A 295 19.67 -10.97 -32.57
N LEU A 296 20.22 -10.98 -31.36
CA LEU A 296 21.01 -12.08 -30.82
C LEU A 296 20.06 -13.10 -30.17
N ASN A 297 20.00 -14.32 -30.71
CA ASN A 297 19.01 -15.33 -30.31
C ASN A 297 19.28 -15.98 -28.94
N ASP A 298 20.48 -15.83 -28.36
CA ASP A 298 20.96 -16.65 -27.23
C ASP A 298 21.36 -15.86 -25.97
N LEU A 299 21.16 -14.53 -25.93
CA LEU A 299 21.79 -13.66 -24.91
C LEU A 299 20.84 -13.00 -23.91
N ILE A 300 19.63 -13.53 -23.73
CA ILE A 300 18.82 -13.14 -22.58
C ILE A 300 18.88 -14.28 -21.57
N ALA A 301 20.03 -14.47 -20.94
CA ALA A 301 19.94 -14.75 -19.51
C ALA A 301 19.20 -13.52 -18.97
N PRO A 302 17.97 -13.66 -18.44
CA PRO A 302 17.39 -12.53 -17.76
C PRO A 302 18.40 -12.12 -16.70
N VAL A 303 18.37 -10.87 -16.26
CA VAL A 303 18.86 -10.52 -14.92
C VAL A 303 17.93 -11.19 -13.89
N ALA A 304 17.57 -12.45 -14.10
CA ALA A 304 16.87 -13.35 -13.22
C ALA A 304 17.93 -13.81 -12.24
N SER A 305 17.64 -13.59 -10.97
CA SER A 305 18.47 -13.96 -9.83
C SER A 305 19.79 -13.21 -9.70
N GLY A 306 19.71 -11.88 -9.56
CA GLY A 306 20.52 -11.25 -8.52
C GLY A 306 20.10 -11.85 -7.18
N ARG A 307 20.82 -12.85 -6.69
CA ARG A 307 20.74 -13.24 -5.29
C ARG A 307 21.26 -12.07 -4.46
N LEU A 308 20.35 -11.44 -3.72
CA LEU A 308 20.65 -10.73 -2.48
C LEU A 308 21.16 -11.72 -1.42
#